data_AF-A0A8X7CJV0-F1
#
_entry.id   AF-A0A8X7CJV0-F1
#
_cell.length_a   1.000
_cell.length_b   1.000
_cell.length_c   1.000
_cell.angle_alpha   90.00
_cell.angle_beta   90.00
_cell.angle_gamma   90.00
#
_symmetry.space_group_name_H-M   'P 1'
#
loop_
_entity.id
_entity.type
_entity.pdbx_description
1 polymer ?
#
loop_
_entity_poly.entity_id
_entity_poly.type
_entity_poly.pdbx_seq_one_letter_code
_entity_poly.pdbx_strand_id
1 'polypeptide(L)' 'FVAVIRPLRPRMTKTLAYSIILSVWTLSSLLSLPSLLYATTITYKYGDQSHRTLCYLVWPDQALGKSYADHV' A
#
# COMPACT_ATOMS: atom_id res chain seq x y z
N PHE A 1 16.59 2.50 21.86
CA PHE A 1 18.05 2.76 21.87
C PHE A 1 18.41 4.18 22.32
N VAL A 2 17.87 5.25 21.72
CA VAL A 2 18.25 6.66 22.00
C VAL A 2 18.14 7.10 23.48
N ALA A 3 17.12 6.64 24.21
CA ALA A 3 16.87 7.07 25.59
C ALA A 3 17.92 6.57 26.62
N VAL A 4 18.66 5.51 26.31
CA VAL A 4 19.61 4.89 27.26
C VAL A 4 21.03 5.46 27.12
N ILE A 5 21.41 5.93 25.93
CA ILE A 5 22.81 6.24 25.57
C ILE A 5 23.07 7.75 25.57
N ARG A 6 22.01 8.56 25.61
CA ARG A 6 22.09 10.02 25.63
C ARG A 6 21.27 10.57 26.81
N PRO A 7 21.74 10.39 28.06
CA PRO A 7 20.98 10.77 29.26
C PRO A 7 20.73 12.29 29.38
N LEU A 8 21.52 13.12 28.69
CA LEU A 8 21.45 14.59 28.72
C LEU A 8 20.77 15.22 27.48
N ARG A 9 20.18 14.42 26.58
CA ARG A 9 19.49 14.98 25.40
C ARG A 9 18.12 15.50 25.84
N PRO A 10 17.77 16.77 25.57
CA PRO A 10 16.47 17.31 25.98
C PRO A 10 15.36 16.42 25.44
N ARG A 11 14.48 16.01 26.35
CA ARG A 11 13.29 15.20 26.10
C ARG A 11 12.57 15.80 24.89
N MET A 12 12.39 14.99 23.82
CA MET A 12 11.63 15.41 22.65
C MET A 12 10.35 16.12 23.12
N THR A 13 10.19 17.38 22.71
CA THR A 13 9.00 18.15 23.04
C THR A 13 7.78 17.44 22.48
N LYS A 14 6.64 17.54 23.18
CA LYS A 14 5.40 16.86 22.75
C LYS A 14 5.05 17.21 21.30
N THR A 15 5.27 18.46 20.91
CA THR A 15 5.07 18.97 19.54
C THR A 15 5.90 18.25 18.49
N LEU A 16 7.19 18.00 18.75
CA LEU A 16 8.07 17.26 17.84
C LEU A 16 7.61 15.81 17.67
N ALA A 17 7.19 15.16 18.76
CA ALA A 17 6.67 13.80 18.71
C ALA A 17 5.39 13.71 17.85
N TYR A 18 4.44 14.64 18.06
CA TYR A 18 3.23 14.71 17.23
C TYR A 18 3.56 14.99 15.75
N SER A 19 4.50 15.89 15.47
CA SER A 19 4.94 16.18 14.11
C SER A 19 5.52 14.95 13.41
N ILE A 20 6.35 14.16 14.12
CA ILE A 20 6.92 12.93 13.56
C ILE A 20 5.80 11.93 13.27
N ILE A 21 4.89 11.71 14.21
CA ILE A 21 3.75 10.79 14.01
C ILE A 21 2.94 11.20 12.78
N LEU A 22 2.56 12.47 12.68
CA LEU A 22 1.77 12.98 11.56
C LEU A 22 2.52 12.87 10.22
N SER A 23 3.83 13.10 10.22
CA SER A 23 4.67 12.90 9.04
C SER A 23 4.71 11.43 8.60
N VAL A 24 4.81 10.48 9.52
CA VAL A 24 4.81 9.04 9.21
C VAL A 24 3.47 8.61 8.63
N TRP A 25 2.36 9.05 9.22
CA TRP A 25 1.02 8.76 8.70
C TRP A 25 0.83 9.32 7.29
N THR A 26 1.15 10.59 7.07
CA THR A 26 1.00 11.24 5.76
C THR A 26 1.87 10.57 4.69
N LEU A 27 3.14 10.29 5.00
CA LEU A 27 4.04 9.57 4.09
C LEU A 27 3.53 8.17 3.78
N SER A 28 3.01 7.45 4.78
CA SER A 28 2.45 6.10 4.58
C SER A 28 1.22 6.13 3.68
N SER A 29 0.32 7.09 3.88
CA SER A 29 -0.85 7.29 3.01
C SER A 29 -0.44 7.66 1.58
N LEU A 30 0.56 8.54 1.41
CA LEU A 30 1.12 8.89 0.10
C LEU A 30 1.75 7.69 -0.61
N LEU A 31 2.43 6.82 0.12
CA LEU A 31 3.00 5.59 -0.45
C LEU A 31 1.91 4.58 -0.83
N SER A 32 0.80 4.53 -0.10
CA SER A 32 -0.32 3.63 -0.43
C SER A 32 -1.21 4.13 -1.58
N LEU A 33 -1.19 5.43 -1.88
CA LEU A 33 -1.97 6.06 -2.94
C LEU A 33 -1.75 5.44 -4.34
N PRO A 34 -0.52 5.22 -4.84
CA PRO A 34 -0.34 4.52 -6.10
C PRO A 34 -0.94 3.12 -6.06
N SER A 35 -0.73 2.34 -4.98
CA SER A 35 -1.32 1.01 -4.84
C SER A 35 -2.85 1.04 -4.88
N LEU A 36 -3.48 2.08 -4.31
CA LEU A 36 -4.93 2.24 -4.34
C LEU A 36 -5.44 2.68 -5.73
N LEU A 37 -4.74 3.60 -6.40
CA LEU A 37 -5.11 4.08 -7.74
C LEU A 37 -4.93 2.99 -8.81
N TYR A 38 -3.91 2.14 -8.66
CA TYR A 38 -3.63 1.02 -9.56
C TYR A 38 -4.32 -0.29 -9.15
N ALA A 39 -4.99 -0.34 -7.99
CA ALA A 39 -5.82 -1.48 -7.59
C ALA A 39 -7.12 -1.48 -8.39
N THR A 40 -7.23 -2.41 -9.33
CA THR A 40 -8.42 -2.57 -10.16
C THR A 40 -9.16 -3.85 -9.79
N THR A 41 -10.50 -3.82 -9.87
CA THR A 41 -11.35 -4.96 -9.58
C THR A 41 -12.00 -5.43 -10.89
N ILE A 42 -11.61 -6.60 -11.41
CA ILE A 42 -12.26 -7.20 -12.57
C ILE A 42 -13.19 -8.32 -12.10
N THR A 43 -14.39 -8.35 -12.67
CA THR A 43 -15.37 -9.42 -12.52
C THR A 43 -15.33 -10.33 -13.75
N TYR A 44 -14.80 -11.54 -13.59
CA TYR A 44 -14.80 -12.55 -14.65
C TYR A 44 -16.07 -13.40 -14.57
N LYS A 45 -16.74 -13.60 -15.71
CA LYS A 45 -17.80 -14.61 -15.85
C LYS A 45 -17.14 -15.92 -16.27
N TYR A 46 -17.15 -16.92 -15.40
CA TYR A 46 -16.66 -18.26 -15.74
C TYR A 46 -17.69 -19.00 -16.60
N GLY A 47 -17.25 -20.00 -17.37
CA GLY A 47 -18.10 -20.82 -18.24
C GLY A 47 -19.25 -21.55 -17.52
N ASP A 48 -19.17 -21.63 -16.19
CA ASP A 48 -20.16 -22.22 -15.28
C ASP A 48 -21.18 -21.19 -14.73
N GLN A 49 -21.39 -20.06 -15.44
CA GLN A 49 -22.24 -18.91 -15.03
C GLN A 49 -21.88 -18.25 -13.68
N SER A 50 -20.79 -18.66 -13.03
CA SER A 50 -20.32 -18.08 -11.78
C SER A 50 -19.53 -16.79 -12.01
N HIS A 51 -19.86 -15.75 -11.25
CA HIS A 51 -19.14 -14.48 -11.26
C HIS A 51 -18.05 -14.52 -10.18
N ARG A 52 -16.78 -14.40 -10.57
CA ARG A 52 -15.65 -14.30 -9.63
C ARG A 52 -15.03 -12.92 -9.74
N THR A 53 -14.95 -12.24 -8.60
CA THR A 53 -14.40 -10.88 -8.48
C THR A 53 -12.95 -10.98 -8.02
N LEU A 54 -12.02 -10.48 -8.82
CA LEU A 54 -10.59 -10.46 -8.52
C LEU A 54 -10.13 -9.01 -8.32
N CYS A 55 -9.38 -8.77 -7.26
CA CYS A 55 -8.69 -7.49 -7.02
C CYS A 55 -7.21 -7.65 -7.41
N TYR A 56 -6.74 -6.87 -8.39
CA TYR A 56 -5.39 -6.97 -8.92
C TYR A 56 -4.79 -5.59 -9.22
N LEU A 57 -3.48 -5.49 -9.08
CA LEU A 57 -2.72 -4.26 -9.26
C LEU A 57 -2.25 -4.14 -10.73
N VAL A 58 -2.73 -3.14 -11.47
CA VAL A 58 -2.34 -2.89 -12.87
C VAL A 58 -1.26 -1.83 -12.91
N TRP A 59 -0.01 -2.24 -13.12
CA TRP A 59 1.06 -1.30 -13.40
C TRP A 59 1.00 -0.82 -14.87
N PRO A 60 1.34 0.46 -15.14
CA PRO A 60 1.31 1.06 -16.47
C PRO A 60 2.35 0.50 -17.46
N ASP A 61 3.27 -0.36 -17.01
CA ASP A 61 4.30 -1.04 -17.81
C ASP A 61 3.79 -2.28 -18.57
N GLN A 62 2.48 -2.54 -18.48
CA GLN A 62 1.70 -3.72 -18.92
C GLN A 62 1.40 -4.66 -17.76
N ALA A 63 0.12 -5.03 -17.64
CA ALA A 63 -0.36 -5.96 -16.64
C ALA A 63 0.39 -7.30 -16.73
N LEU A 64 1.30 -7.55 -15.80
CA LEU A 64 1.80 -8.88 -15.49
C LEU A 64 0.58 -9.73 -15.08
N GLY A 65 0.14 -10.62 -15.97
CA GLY A 65 -1.08 -11.40 -15.78
C GLY A 65 -2.04 -11.46 -16.97
N LYS A 66 -1.76 -10.76 -18.08
CA LYS A 66 -2.28 -11.21 -19.40
C LYS A 66 -1.43 -12.38 -19.90
N SER A 67 -1.26 -13.41 -19.07
CA SER A 67 -0.64 -14.64 -19.52
C SER A 67 -1.70 -15.42 -20.27
N TYR A 68 -1.43 -15.75 -21.54
CA TYR A 68 -2.24 -16.65 -22.36
C TYR A 68 -2.39 -18.06 -21.73
N ALA A 69 -1.76 -18.31 -20.58
CA ALA A 69 -1.74 -19.58 -19.85
C ALA A 69 -2.87 -19.76 -18.82
N ASP A 70 -3.72 -18.76 -18.55
CA ASP A 70 -4.90 -18.91 -17.67
C ASP A 70 -6.14 -19.52 -18.39
N HIS A 71 -5.92 -20.19 -19.53
CA HIS A 71 -6.87 -21.11 -20.12
C HIS A 71 -6.57 -22.54 -19.67
N VAL A 72 -7.06 -22.91 -18.48
CA VAL A 72 -7.28 -24.32 -18.11
C VAL A 72 -8.70 -24.49 -17.59
#